data_AF-A0AAW1UVQ9-F1
#
_entry.id   AF-A0AAW1UVQ9-F1
#
_cell.length_a   1.000
_cell.length_b   1.000
_cell.length_c   1.000
_cell.angle_alpha   90.00
_cell.angle_beta   90.00
_cell.angle_gamma   90.00
#
_symmetry.space_group_name_H-M   'P 1'
#
loop_
_entity.id
_entity.type
_entity.pdbx_description
1 polymer ?
#
loop_
_entity_poly.entity_id
_entity_poly.type
_entity_poly.pdbx_seq_one_letter_code
_entity_poly.pdbx_strand_id
1 'polypeptide(L)'
;METDSDNKRKKTSSLDKKEEERKFILMCIELYKSMPVLWKIKSEEYMDRDKKSQAMERLLDFYRQKFENATTDDVKKIQLSPNQL
;
A
#
# COMPACT_ATOMS: atom_id res chain seq x y z
N MET A 1 43.72 26.11 -0.32
CA MET A 1 43.26 24.71 -0.23
C MET A 1 42.04 24.60 -1.12
N GLU A 2 42.23 23.95 -2.25
CA GLU A 2 41.24 23.51 -3.24
C GLU A 2 40.20 22.59 -2.57
N THR A 3 38.96 22.36 -3.01
CA THR A 3 38.28 22.51 -4.31
C THR A 3 36.80 22.83 -4.10
N ASP A 4 36.25 23.69 -4.98
CA ASP A 4 34.85 23.66 -5.42
C ASP A 4 34.41 22.24 -5.81
N SER A 5 33.18 21.83 -5.47
CA SER A 5 32.47 20.75 -6.17
C SER A 5 30.97 20.80 -5.87
N ASP A 6 30.29 21.64 -6.64
CA ASP A 6 29.21 21.27 -7.55
C ASP A 6 28.21 20.15 -7.18
N ASN A 7 26.96 20.53 -7.40
CA ASN A 7 25.92 19.71 -8.04
C ASN A 7 25.27 18.59 -7.24
N LYS A 8 24.15 18.92 -6.57
CA LYS A 8 23.04 17.97 -6.49
C LYS A 8 21.70 18.63 -6.80
N ARG A 9 21.62 19.31 -7.95
CA ARG A 9 20.33 19.42 -8.66
C ARG A 9 19.94 18.00 -9.06
N LYS A 10 19.21 17.29 -8.20
CA LYS A 10 18.60 16.00 -8.53
C LYS A 10 17.65 16.24 -9.68
N LYS A 11 18.14 15.96 -10.89
CA LYS A 11 17.35 15.75 -12.09
C LYS A 11 16.55 14.47 -11.82
N THR A 12 15.37 14.60 -11.21
CA THR A 12 14.46 13.49 -10.90
C THR A 12 13.80 13.01 -12.20
N SER A 13 14.62 12.39 -13.04
CA SER A 13 14.25 11.83 -14.32
C SER A 13 13.61 10.47 -14.06
N SER A 14 12.27 10.38 -14.10
CA SER A 14 11.40 9.21 -14.36
C SER A 14 11.61 7.86 -13.62
N LEU A 15 12.82 7.48 -13.24
CA LEU A 15 13.22 6.30 -12.47
C LEU A 15 12.83 6.42 -10.99
N ASP A 16 12.99 7.61 -10.39
CA ASP A 16 12.62 7.85 -8.99
C ASP A 16 11.11 7.61 -8.75
N LYS A 17 10.27 7.98 -9.72
CA LYS A 17 8.81 7.76 -9.66
C LYS A 17 8.46 6.27 -9.62
N LYS A 18 9.14 5.45 -10.43
CA LYS A 18 8.93 3.99 -10.46
C LYS A 18 9.40 3.32 -9.17
N GLU A 19 10.51 3.78 -8.59
CA GLU A 19 11.03 3.27 -7.32
C GLU A 19 10.06 3.59 -6.17
N GLU A 20 9.52 4.81 -6.14
CA GLU A 20 8.49 5.23 -5.18
C GLU A 20 7.20 4.41 -5.33
N GLU A 21 6.73 4.18 -6.55
CA GLU A 21 5.57 3.34 -6.83
C GLU A 21 5.79 1.90 -6.34
N ARG A 22 6.97 1.32 -6.58
CA ARG A 22 7.30 -0.03 -6.10
C ARG A 22 7.31 -0.09 -4.57
N LYS A 23 7.96 0.88 -3.91
CA LYS A 23 7.98 0.96 -2.44
C LYS A 23 6.58 1.12 -1.87
N PHE A 24 5.75 1.94 -2.51
CA PHE A 24 4.37 2.13 -2.11
C PHE A 24 3.57 0.82 -2.21
N ILE A 25 3.67 0.10 -3.33
CA ILE A 25 3.01 -1.20 -3.51
C ILE A 25 3.48 -2.22 -2.47
N LEU A 26 4.79 -2.27 -2.17
CA LEU A 26 5.33 -3.15 -1.13
C LEU A 26 4.74 -2.81 0.25
N MET A 27 4.69 -1.53 0.62
CA MET A 27 4.06 -1.09 1.86
C MET A 27 2.57 -1.44 1.90
N CYS A 28 1.83 -1.30 0.79
CA CYS A 28 0.43 -1.73 0.71
C CYS A 28 0.28 -3.23 1.00
N ILE A 29 1.15 -4.06 0.42
CA ILE A 29 1.15 -5.52 0.61
C ILE A 29 1.47 -5.86 2.07
N GLU A 30 2.47 -5.22 2.67
CA GLU A 30 2.83 -5.42 4.08
C GLU A 30 1.70 -5.00 5.02
N LEU A 31 1.08 -3.84 4.77
CA LEU A 31 -0.07 -3.34 5.52
C LEU A 31 -1.24 -4.33 5.43
N TYR A 32 -1.57 -4.81 4.23
CA TYR A 32 -2.59 -5.85 4.03
C TYR A 32 -2.28 -7.14 4.81
N LYS A 33 -1.03 -7.64 4.74
CA LYS A 33 -0.59 -8.84 5.47
C LYS A 33 -0.66 -8.67 6.99
N SER A 34 -0.36 -7.47 7.49
CA SER A 34 -0.40 -7.17 8.94
C SER A 34 -1.82 -7.19 9.53
N MET A 35 -2.86 -7.15 8.70
CA MET A 35 -4.26 -7.11 9.11
C MET A 35 -4.95 -8.45 8.85
N PRO A 36 -4.81 -9.45 9.75
CA PRO A 36 -5.38 -10.80 9.57
C PRO A 36 -6.91 -10.78 9.43
N VAL A 37 -7.60 -9.78 9.98
CA VAL A 37 -9.04 -9.56 9.80
C VAL A 37 -9.47 -9.44 8.32
N LEU A 38 -8.56 -9.10 7.41
CA LEU A 38 -8.88 -8.91 5.99
C LEU A 38 -8.77 -10.19 5.16
N TRP A 39 -7.80 -11.06 5.47
CA TRP A 39 -7.42 -12.20 4.63
C TRP A 39 -7.42 -13.55 5.35
N LYS A 40 -7.31 -13.56 6.69
CA LYS A 40 -7.20 -14.78 7.49
C LYS A 40 -8.60 -15.27 7.88
N ILE A 41 -9.26 -15.98 6.95
CA ILE A 41 -10.62 -16.54 7.12
C ILE A 41 -10.75 -17.38 8.41
N LYS A 42 -9.68 -18.07 8.81
CA LYS A 42 -9.63 -18.91 10.02
C LYS A 42 -9.40 -18.14 11.32
N SER A 43 -9.26 -16.82 11.29
CA SER A 43 -9.16 -15.98 12.49
C SER A 43 -10.55 -15.67 13.04
N GLU A 44 -10.73 -15.72 14.36
CA GLU A 44 -11.97 -15.25 15.00
C GLU A 44 -12.26 -13.78 14.64
N GLU A 45 -11.22 -12.99 14.40
CA GLU A 45 -11.30 -11.59 14.00
C GLU A 45 -11.90 -11.40 12.60
N TYR A 46 -11.80 -12.39 11.69
CA TYR A 46 -12.36 -12.27 10.34
C TYR A 46 -13.89 -12.19 10.35
N MET A 47 -14.53 -12.79 11.37
CA MET A 47 -15.97 -12.74 11.56
C MET A 47 -16.45 -11.39 12.12
N ASP A 48 -15.54 -10.59 12.66
CA ASP A 48 -15.82 -9.26 13.21
C ASP A 48 -15.91 -8.22 12.08
N ARG A 49 -17.16 -7.88 11.73
CA ARG A 49 -17.46 -6.92 10.66
C ARG A 49 -16.93 -5.52 10.95
N ASP A 50 -16.89 -5.12 12.22
CA ASP A 50 -16.45 -3.78 12.61
C ASP A 50 -14.93 -3.66 12.47
N LYS A 51 -14.18 -4.65 12.95
CA LYS A 51 -12.73 -4.72 12.75
C LYS A 51 -12.37 -4.79 11.26
N LYS A 52 -13.16 -5.52 10.47
CA LYS A 52 -12.97 -5.61 9.02
C LYS A 52 -13.19 -4.27 8.33
N SER A 53 -14.22 -3.52 8.73
CA SER A 53 -14.46 -2.17 8.21
C SER A 53 -13.29 -1.24 8.54
N GLN A 54 -12.84 -1.24 9.80
CA GLN A 54 -11.72 -0.38 10.25
C GLN A 54 -10.40 -0.71 9.54
N ALA A 55 -10.10 -2.01 9.35
CA ALA A 55 -8.91 -2.44 8.63
C ALA A 55 -8.98 -2.09 7.13
N MET A 56 -10.18 -2.18 6.52
CA MET A 56 -10.39 -1.74 5.15
C MET A 56 -10.23 -0.23 4.99
N GLU A 57 -10.81 0.57 5.88
CA GLU A 57 -10.66 2.03 5.87
C GLU A 57 -9.19 2.44 5.98
N ARG A 58 -8.43 1.84 6.91
CA ARG A 58 -6.98 2.12 7.03
C ARG A 58 -6.21 1.79 5.76
N LEU A 59 -6.51 0.66 5.12
CA LEU A 59 -5.84 0.28 3.87
C LEU A 59 -6.22 1.24 2.73
N LEU A 60 -7.50 1.65 2.68
CA LEU A 60 -8.02 2.60 1.70
C LEU A 60 -7.38 3.98 1.86
N ASP A 61 -7.28 4.49 3.09
CA ASP A 61 -6.67 5.78 3.41
C ASP A 61 -5.20 5.80 3.00
N PHE A 62 -4.48 4.69 3.21
CA PHE A 62 -3.13 4.53 2.70
C PHE A 62 -3.10 4.55 1.17
N TYR A 63 -4.00 3.83 0.50
CA TYR A 63 -4.07 3.76 -0.96
C TYR A 63 -4.41 5.11 -1.61
N ARG A 64 -5.31 5.89 -0.99
CA ARG A 64 -5.71 7.24 -1.43
C ARG A 64 -4.58 8.25 -1.45
N GLN A 65 -3.52 8.06 -0.64
CA GLN A 65 -2.36 8.96 -0.63
C GLN A 65 -1.59 8.96 -1.96
N LYS A 66 -1.64 7.86 -2.72
CA LYS A 66 -0.93 7.75 -4.02
C LYS A 66 -1.89 7.68 -5.20
N PHE A 67 -3.08 7.10 -4.99
CA PHE A 67 -4.11 6.96 -6.00
C PHE A 67 -5.35 7.72 -5.52
N GLU A 68 -5.48 9.00 -5.92
CA GLU A 68 -6.62 9.85 -5.53
C GLU A 68 -7.98 9.22 -5.85
N ASN A 69 -8.04 8.36 -6.86
CA ASN A 69 -9.26 7.67 -7.31
C ASN A 69 -9.40 6.24 -6.79
N ALA A 70 -8.59 5.84 -5.81
CA ALA A 70 -8.68 4.51 -5.22
C ALA A 70 -10.04 4.31 -4.53
N THR A 71 -10.77 3.30 -4.98
CA THR A 71 -12.06 2.94 -4.40
C THR A 71 -11.95 1.70 -3.54
N THR A 72 -12.92 1.54 -2.64
CA THR A 72 -13.08 0.31 -1.85
C THR A 72 -13.21 -0.92 -2.73
N ASP A 73 -13.65 -0.76 -3.98
CA ASP A 73 -13.75 -1.85 -4.95
C ASP A 73 -12.39 -2.31 -5.48
N ASP A 74 -11.42 -1.40 -5.62
CA ASP A 74 -10.05 -1.75 -6.00
C ASP A 74 -9.38 -2.57 -4.89
N VAL A 75 -9.59 -2.18 -3.64
CA VAL A 75 -9.09 -2.92 -2.48
C VAL A 75 -9.84 -4.25 -2.31
N LYS A 76 -11.15 -4.27 -2.55
CA LYS A 76 -11.94 -5.52 -2.54
C LYS A 76 -11.52 -6.49 -3.63
N LYS A 77 -11.04 -6.04 -4.80
CA LYS A 77 -10.48 -6.94 -5.82
C LYS A 77 -9.25 -7.69 -5.30
N ILE A 78 -8.42 -7.06 -4.46
CA ILE A 78 -7.30 -7.71 -3.78
C ILE A 78 -7.82 -8.75 -2.77
N GLN A 79 -8.95 -8.46 -2.11
CA GLN A 79 -9.57 -9.33 -1.10
C GLN A 79 -10.40 -10.50 -1.67
N LEU A 80 -11.10 -10.30 -2.79
CA LEU A 80 -12.06 -11.24 -3.38
C LEU A 80 -11.41 -12.32 -4.25
N SER A 81 -10.09 -12.26 -4.47
CA SER A 81 -9.32 -13.37 -5.04
C SER A 81 -9.00 -14.39 -3.94
N PRO A 82 -9.75 -15.49 -3.76
CA PRO A 82 -9.68 -16.29 -2.54
C PRO A 82 -8.52 -17.30 -2.52
N ASN A 83 -7.61 -17.31 -3.50
CA ASN A 83 -6.59 -18.37 -3.63
C ASN A 83 -5.57 -18.05 -4.72
N GLN A 84 -4.61 -17.16 -4.47
CA GLN A 84 -3.36 -17.10 -5.26
C GLN A 84 -2.17 -16.96 -4.31
N LEU A 85 -1.94 -18.02 -3.52
CA LEU A 85 -0.65 -18.50 -3.02
C LEU A 85 -0.85 -19.88 -2.40
#